data_AF-A0A3E2H010-F1
#
_entry.id   AF-A0A3E2H010-F1
#
_cell.length_a   1.000
_cell.length_b   1.000
_cell.length_c   1.000
_cell.angle_alpha   90.00
_cell.angle_beta   90.00
_cell.angle_gamma   90.00
#
_symmetry.space_group_name_H-M   'P 1'
#
loop_
_entity.id
_entity.type
_entity.pdbx_description
1 polymer ?
#
loop_
_entity_poly.entity_id
_entity_poly.type
_entity_poly.pdbx_seq_one_letter_code
_entity_poly.pdbx_strand_id
1 'polypeptide(L)'
;MKFQNYLALLSLLAPFTAAHFKLDYPAARGFDEEVLGNFPCGGQNTVSSNRTVWPLTGGSIALTMGHIQTNIEVFIGIGNNVGSAFNTIVRPTFGEQGLGSFCMTEFDVTGLGLNITDGTNATIQVVTNGDPNGGLYNCADITFSSSAPAPASGVCTNGTGVITVDATISGLANSSTSATSPTNSASGTASAPASTSTTGAAVERISGGMTAVVVFGLMSFVLLF
;
A
#
# COMPACT_ATOMS: atom_id res chain seq x y z
N MET A 1 29.58 -51.32 -1.04
CA MET A 1 29.07 -50.17 -1.81
C MET A 1 27.62 -49.95 -1.42
N LYS A 2 27.32 -48.93 -0.59
CA LYS A 2 25.96 -48.51 -0.26
C LYS A 2 25.82 -47.09 -0.82
N PHE A 3 25.10 -46.96 -1.92
CA PHE A 3 24.80 -45.66 -2.52
C PHE A 3 23.69 -45.00 -1.71
N GLN A 4 24.04 -43.86 -1.12
CA GLN A 4 23.20 -43.03 -0.29
C GLN A 4 22.24 -42.24 -1.20
N ASN A 5 20.95 -42.56 -1.15
CA ASN A 5 19.90 -41.81 -1.84
C ASN A 5 19.67 -40.46 -1.13
N TYR A 6 20.42 -39.42 -1.51
CA TYR A 6 20.06 -38.02 -1.22
C TYR A 6 19.39 -37.41 -2.46
N LEU A 7 18.18 -37.87 -2.76
CA LEU A 7 17.33 -37.26 -3.78
C LEU A 7 16.70 -35.98 -3.20
N ALA A 8 17.34 -34.87 -3.53
CA ALA A 8 16.77 -33.55 -3.84
C ALA A 8 15.55 -33.09 -3.02
N LEU A 9 15.81 -32.50 -1.84
CA LEU A 9 14.97 -31.41 -1.33
C LEU A 9 15.38 -30.12 -2.03
N LEU A 10 14.94 -29.91 -3.28
CA LEU A 10 14.96 -28.60 -3.91
C LEU A 10 13.58 -27.97 -3.65
N SER A 11 13.39 -27.48 -2.43
CA SER A 11 12.18 -26.80 -2.00
C SER A 11 11.94 -25.56 -2.84
N LEU A 12 10.92 -25.63 -3.70
CA LEU A 12 10.02 -24.57 -4.16
C LEU A 12 10.40 -23.14 -3.66
N LEU A 13 11.33 -22.47 -4.34
CA LEU A 13 11.37 -21.00 -4.31
C LEU A 13 10.22 -20.52 -5.20
N ALA A 14 9.02 -20.46 -4.64
CA ALA A 14 7.93 -19.76 -5.30
C ALA A 14 8.36 -18.28 -5.46
N PRO A 15 8.31 -17.71 -6.67
CA PRO A 15 8.51 -16.28 -6.80
C PRO A 15 7.36 -15.62 -6.02
N PHE A 16 7.70 -14.86 -4.99
CA PHE A 16 6.75 -13.92 -4.41
C PHE A 16 6.42 -12.95 -5.53
N THR A 17 5.22 -13.07 -6.12
CA THR A 17 4.70 -12.12 -7.09
C THR A 17 4.35 -10.86 -6.31
N ALA A 18 5.33 -9.97 -6.15
CA ALA A 18 5.12 -8.75 -5.40
C ALA A 18 4.16 -7.84 -6.17
N ALA A 19 3.16 -7.29 -5.49
CA ALA A 19 2.15 -6.41 -6.11
C ALA A 19 2.64 -4.97 -6.37
N HIS A 20 3.96 -4.79 -6.53
CA HIS A 20 4.57 -3.47 -6.63
C HIS A 20 4.17 -2.73 -7.90
N PHE A 21 4.12 -1.40 -7.78
CA PHE A 21 3.91 -0.49 -8.90
C PHE A 21 4.87 0.67 -8.76
N LYS A 22 5.23 1.28 -9.89
CA LYS A 22 6.03 2.50 -9.94
C LYS A 22 5.19 3.63 -10.53
N LEU A 23 5.29 4.82 -9.95
CA LEU A 23 4.69 6.04 -10.51
C LEU A 23 5.71 6.69 -11.47
N ASP A 24 5.42 6.64 -12.77
CA ASP A 24 6.27 7.18 -13.84
C ASP A 24 5.99 8.64 -14.15
N TYR A 25 4.71 9.03 -14.10
CA TYR A 25 4.28 10.41 -14.30
C TYR A 25 3.04 10.72 -13.45
N PRO A 26 2.95 11.90 -12.81
CA PRO A 26 4.02 12.90 -12.65
C PRO A 26 5.24 12.33 -11.92
N ALA A 27 6.39 13.01 -11.96
CA ALA A 27 7.61 12.45 -11.42
C ALA A 27 7.45 12.13 -9.91
N ALA A 28 7.68 10.87 -9.56
CA ALA A 28 7.63 10.40 -8.19
C ALA A 28 8.71 11.05 -7.32
N ARG A 29 8.46 11.15 -6.01
CA ARG A 29 9.50 11.55 -5.03
C ARG A 29 10.69 10.60 -5.01
N GLY A 30 10.44 9.34 -5.34
CA GLY A 30 11.43 8.28 -5.39
C GLY A 30 10.74 6.94 -5.58
N PHE A 31 11.54 5.89 -5.70
CA PHE A 31 11.05 4.52 -5.82
C PHE A 31 12.02 3.58 -5.11
N ASP A 32 11.47 2.83 -4.16
CA ASP A 32 12.13 1.72 -3.48
C ASP A 32 11.01 0.74 -3.12
N GLU A 33 11.03 -0.42 -3.77
CA GLU A 33 9.95 -1.40 -3.70
C GLU A 33 9.75 -1.97 -2.29
N GLU A 34 10.83 -2.08 -1.52
CA GLU A 34 10.82 -2.65 -0.16
C GLU A 34 10.06 -1.77 0.85
N VAL A 35 9.90 -0.49 0.53
CA VAL A 35 9.26 0.49 1.42
C VAL A 35 7.95 1.04 0.88
N LEU A 36 7.45 0.55 -0.26
CA LEU A 36 6.18 1.02 -0.83
C LEU A 36 4.99 0.86 0.13
N GLY A 37 5.03 -0.08 1.06
CA GLY A 37 4.00 -0.24 2.11
C GLY A 37 4.03 0.85 3.19
N ASN A 38 5.08 1.68 3.25
CA ASN A 38 5.23 2.72 4.26
C ASN A 38 4.44 3.97 3.89
N PHE A 39 3.26 4.13 4.48
CA PHE A 39 2.46 5.34 4.34
C PHE A 39 3.23 6.61 4.82
N PRO A 40 3.01 7.78 4.20
CA PRO A 40 2.11 8.05 3.09
C PRO A 40 2.68 7.86 1.69
N CYS A 41 3.99 7.88 1.50
CA CYS A 41 4.57 7.99 0.15
C CYS A 41 5.53 6.85 -0.18
N GLY A 42 5.27 5.66 0.37
CA GLY A 42 6.16 4.50 0.19
C GLY A 42 7.52 4.75 0.80
N GLY A 43 7.56 5.34 2.01
CA GLY A 43 8.79 5.75 2.69
C GLY A 43 9.45 7.02 2.11
N GLN A 44 9.08 7.45 0.90
CA GLN A 44 9.61 8.65 0.24
C GLN A 44 8.93 9.93 0.76
N ASN A 45 9.05 10.19 2.05
CA ASN A 45 8.26 11.22 2.74
C ASN A 45 8.81 12.64 2.60
N THR A 46 10.03 12.81 2.09
CA THR A 46 10.62 14.12 1.80
C THR A 46 9.99 14.71 0.55
N VAL A 47 9.38 15.88 0.67
CA VAL A 47 8.82 16.63 -0.45
C VAL A 47 9.91 16.97 -1.47
N SER A 48 9.65 16.72 -2.75
CA SER A 48 10.54 17.10 -3.84
C SER A 48 10.52 18.62 -4.08
N SER A 49 11.70 19.20 -4.28
CA SER A 49 11.83 20.58 -4.78
C SER A 49 11.54 20.67 -6.29
N ASN A 50 11.64 19.55 -7.02
CA ASN A 50 11.38 19.46 -8.45
C ASN A 50 9.94 18.99 -8.69
N ARG A 51 8.99 19.92 -8.56
CA ARG A 51 7.57 19.66 -8.76
C ARG A 51 7.24 19.55 -10.25
N THR A 52 6.39 18.59 -10.61
CA THR A 52 5.88 18.51 -11.98
C THR A 52 4.81 19.56 -12.20
N VAL A 53 4.90 20.35 -13.27
CA VAL A 53 3.81 21.24 -13.68
C VAL A 53 2.68 20.37 -14.24
N TRP A 54 1.49 20.45 -13.65
CA TRP A 54 0.37 19.55 -13.93
C TRP A 54 -0.94 20.33 -14.17
N PRO A 55 -1.78 19.93 -15.13
CA PRO A 55 -2.94 20.74 -15.54
C PRO A 55 -4.09 20.67 -14.55
N LEU A 56 -5.01 21.64 -14.60
CA LEU A 56 -6.23 21.60 -13.77
C LEU A 56 -7.26 20.59 -14.32
N THR A 57 -7.26 20.36 -15.63
CA THR A 57 -8.15 19.45 -16.34
C THR A 57 -7.37 18.65 -17.39
N GLY A 58 -7.85 17.44 -17.72
CA GLY A 58 -7.17 16.58 -18.70
C GLY A 58 -5.82 16.07 -18.22
N GLY A 59 -5.58 16.05 -16.90
CA GLY A 59 -4.34 15.55 -16.33
C GLY A 59 -4.15 14.06 -16.57
N SER A 60 -2.90 13.62 -16.45
CA SER A 60 -2.52 12.21 -16.64
C SER A 60 -1.66 11.70 -15.50
N ILE A 61 -1.78 10.40 -15.25
CA ILE A 61 -0.94 9.64 -14.33
C ILE A 61 -0.49 8.37 -15.06
N ALA A 62 0.81 8.11 -15.13
CA ALA A 62 1.38 6.92 -15.74
C ALA A 62 2.07 6.06 -14.67
N LEU A 63 1.80 4.77 -14.71
CA LEU A 63 2.32 3.76 -13.80
C LEU A 63 3.02 2.64 -14.58
N THR A 64 3.94 1.96 -13.93
CA THR A 64 4.42 0.62 -14.33
C THR A 64 3.88 -0.39 -13.33
N MET A 65 3.03 -1.30 -13.80
CA MET A 65 2.35 -2.32 -12.99
C MET A 65 3.16 -3.63 -12.96
N GLY A 66 3.48 -4.11 -11.76
CA GLY A 66 4.19 -5.37 -11.51
C GLY A 66 3.29 -6.57 -11.19
N HIS A 67 1.97 -6.34 -11.03
CA HIS A 67 1.00 -7.37 -10.70
C HIS A 67 -0.07 -7.51 -11.78
N ILE A 68 -0.51 -8.74 -12.05
CA ILE A 68 -1.47 -9.03 -13.12
C ILE A 68 -2.87 -8.45 -12.88
N GLN A 69 -3.18 -8.11 -11.64
CA GLN A 69 -4.47 -7.56 -11.25
C GLN A 69 -4.32 -6.70 -9.99
N THR A 70 -4.71 -5.44 -10.06
CA THR A 70 -4.49 -4.47 -8.99
C THR A 70 -5.69 -3.54 -8.86
N ASN A 71 -6.13 -3.24 -7.64
CA ASN A 71 -7.04 -2.13 -7.39
C ASN A 71 -6.23 -0.87 -7.15
N ILE A 72 -6.63 0.22 -7.79
CA ILE A 72 -5.92 1.51 -7.77
C ILE A 72 -6.90 2.58 -7.30
N GLU A 73 -6.41 3.46 -6.42
CA GLU A 73 -7.13 4.65 -5.96
C GLU A 73 -6.16 5.84 -5.97
N VAL A 74 -6.68 7.03 -6.27
CA VAL A 74 -5.85 8.23 -6.36
C VAL A 74 -6.42 9.32 -5.45
N PHE A 75 -5.54 9.83 -4.58
CA PHE A 75 -5.81 10.93 -3.68
C PHE A 75 -4.98 12.15 -4.04
N ILE A 76 -5.41 13.31 -3.55
CA ILE A 76 -4.64 14.54 -3.60
C ILE A 76 -4.67 15.25 -2.25
N GLY A 77 -3.54 15.83 -1.87
CA GLY A 77 -3.43 16.82 -0.80
C GLY A 77 -2.98 18.16 -1.38
N ILE A 78 -3.55 19.26 -0.91
CA ILE A 78 -3.22 20.62 -1.38
C ILE A 78 -2.25 21.30 -0.40
N GLY A 79 -1.15 21.83 -0.92
CA GLY A 79 -0.16 22.58 -0.16
C GLY A 79 1.29 22.25 -0.53
N ASN A 80 2.21 22.95 0.13
CA ASN A 80 3.66 22.77 -0.05
C ASN A 80 4.19 21.50 0.62
N ASN A 81 3.60 21.09 1.75
CA ASN A 81 3.92 19.85 2.43
C ASN A 81 2.65 19.36 3.11
N VAL A 82 2.07 18.30 2.56
CA VAL A 82 0.81 17.76 3.05
C VAL A 82 0.99 16.70 4.12
N GLY A 83 2.23 16.23 4.39
CA GLY A 83 2.48 15.12 5.29
C GLY A 83 1.60 13.91 4.93
N SER A 84 0.68 13.54 5.82
CA SER A 84 -0.31 12.48 5.66
C SER A 84 -1.71 12.97 5.24
N ALA A 85 -1.89 14.25 4.98
CA ALA A 85 -3.20 14.86 4.74
C ALA A 85 -3.70 14.66 3.29
N PHE A 86 -3.96 13.42 2.92
CA PHE A 86 -4.61 13.03 1.66
C PHE A 86 -6.11 12.87 1.89
N ASN A 87 -6.83 13.99 1.81
CA ASN A 87 -8.25 14.08 2.20
C ASN A 87 -9.23 14.05 1.01
N THR A 88 -8.74 14.18 -0.22
CA THR A 88 -9.58 14.29 -1.41
C THR A 88 -9.29 13.14 -2.36
N ILE A 89 -10.31 12.38 -2.70
CA ILE A 89 -10.25 11.34 -3.73
C ILE A 89 -10.40 12.02 -5.09
N VAL A 90 -9.41 11.88 -5.97
CA VAL A 90 -9.47 12.38 -7.35
C VAL A 90 -9.86 11.30 -8.34
N ARG A 91 -9.63 10.03 -7.98
CA ARG A 91 -10.13 8.87 -8.71
C ARG A 91 -10.51 7.79 -7.69
N PRO A 92 -11.80 7.43 -7.59
CA PRO A 92 -12.24 6.33 -6.74
C PRO A 92 -11.59 5.02 -7.12
N THR A 93 -11.63 4.06 -6.20
CA THR A 93 -11.07 2.72 -6.43
C THR A 93 -11.65 2.05 -7.68
N PHE A 94 -10.78 1.56 -8.55
CA PHE A 94 -11.10 0.74 -9.73
C PHE A 94 -10.06 -0.38 -9.90
N GLY A 95 -10.35 -1.38 -10.73
CA GLY A 95 -9.42 -2.47 -11.02
C GLY A 95 -8.61 -2.22 -12.30
N GLU A 96 -7.37 -2.68 -12.29
CA GLU A 96 -6.48 -2.77 -13.45
C GLU A 96 -6.08 -4.23 -13.63
N GLN A 97 -5.99 -4.68 -14.87
CA GLN A 97 -5.46 -5.99 -15.24
C GLN A 97 -4.43 -5.84 -16.35
N GLY A 98 -3.28 -6.48 -16.18
CA GLY A 98 -2.17 -6.40 -17.11
C GLY A 98 -0.85 -6.13 -16.40
N LEU A 99 0.26 -6.21 -17.14
CA LEU A 99 1.59 -5.89 -16.63
C LEU A 99 2.18 -4.76 -17.48
N GLY A 100 3.09 -4.00 -16.88
CA GLY A 100 3.83 -2.94 -17.57
C GLY A 100 3.09 -1.61 -17.56
N SER A 101 3.20 -0.84 -18.65
CA SER A 101 2.73 0.54 -18.69
C SER A 101 1.22 0.63 -18.57
N PHE A 102 0.75 1.44 -17.62
CA PHE A 102 -0.66 1.78 -17.45
C PHE A 102 -0.81 3.29 -17.31
N CYS A 103 -1.71 3.87 -18.09
CA CYS A 103 -1.93 5.30 -18.17
C CYS A 103 -3.38 5.62 -17.85
N MET A 104 -3.56 6.46 -16.83
CA MET A 104 -4.82 7.08 -16.46
C MET A 104 -4.83 8.51 -17.01
N THR A 105 -5.86 8.86 -17.78
CA THR A 105 -6.04 10.20 -18.35
C THR A 105 -7.31 10.86 -17.81
N GLU A 106 -7.58 12.09 -18.23
CA GLU A 106 -8.82 12.82 -17.96
C GLU A 106 -9.06 13.10 -16.48
N PHE A 107 -8.00 13.33 -15.71
CA PHE A 107 -8.17 13.86 -14.37
C PHE A 107 -8.62 15.31 -14.43
N ASP A 108 -9.68 15.62 -13.67
CA ASP A 108 -10.22 16.96 -13.49
C ASP A 108 -10.32 17.27 -11.99
N VAL A 109 -9.59 18.29 -11.54
CA VAL A 109 -9.61 18.71 -10.13
C VAL A 109 -10.53 19.90 -9.88
N THR A 110 -11.09 20.51 -10.92
CA THR A 110 -11.93 21.71 -10.83
C THR A 110 -13.30 21.40 -10.22
N GLY A 111 -13.80 20.19 -10.40
CA GLY A 111 -15.06 19.71 -9.84
C GLY A 111 -15.01 19.30 -8.36
N LEU A 112 -13.83 19.31 -7.73
CA LEU A 112 -13.64 18.78 -6.37
C LEU A 112 -14.00 19.77 -5.25
N GLY A 113 -14.47 20.98 -5.59
CA GLY A 113 -14.75 22.03 -4.60
C GLY A 113 -13.51 22.59 -3.90
N LEU A 114 -12.32 22.33 -4.46
CA LEU A 114 -11.04 22.83 -3.96
C LEU A 114 -10.74 24.20 -4.58
N ASN A 115 -10.22 25.13 -3.78
CA ASN A 115 -9.74 26.43 -4.29
C ASN A 115 -8.35 26.26 -4.93
N ILE A 116 -8.32 25.76 -6.17
CA ILE A 116 -7.09 25.51 -6.92
C ILE A 116 -6.96 26.55 -8.04
N THR A 117 -5.82 27.22 -8.07
CA THR A 117 -5.42 28.14 -9.15
C THR A 117 -4.02 27.80 -9.65
N ASP A 118 -3.61 28.39 -10.77
CA ASP A 118 -2.22 28.33 -11.25
C ASP A 118 -1.24 28.71 -10.12
N GLY A 119 -0.15 27.95 -10.01
CA GLY A 119 0.84 28.06 -8.95
C GLY A 119 0.49 27.34 -7.66
N THR A 120 -0.72 26.79 -7.52
CA THR A 120 -1.09 26.00 -6.33
C THR A 120 -0.27 24.73 -6.29
N ASN A 121 0.44 24.51 -5.19
CA ASN A 121 1.20 23.28 -4.96
C ASN A 121 0.28 22.19 -4.38
N ALA A 122 0.54 20.95 -4.78
CA ALA A 122 -0.17 19.78 -4.29
C ALA A 122 0.73 18.54 -4.32
N THR A 123 0.25 17.46 -3.72
CA THR A 123 0.86 16.13 -3.81
C THR A 123 -0.22 15.14 -4.21
N ILE A 124 0.01 14.42 -5.30
CA ILE A 124 -0.81 13.28 -5.71
C ILE A 124 -0.27 12.05 -4.98
N GLN A 125 -1.16 11.24 -4.42
CA GLN A 125 -0.85 9.92 -3.88
C GLN A 125 -1.60 8.88 -4.70
N VAL A 126 -0.86 7.94 -5.27
CA VAL A 126 -1.42 6.74 -5.87
C VAL A 126 -1.33 5.63 -4.84
N VAL A 127 -2.44 4.92 -4.66
CA VAL A 127 -2.57 3.80 -3.73
C VAL A 127 -2.96 2.56 -4.53
N THR A 128 -2.27 1.46 -4.29
CA THR A 128 -2.68 0.15 -4.77
C THR A 128 -2.86 -0.83 -3.63
N ASN A 129 -3.60 -1.92 -3.85
CA ASN A 129 -3.55 -3.03 -2.89
C ASN A 129 -2.16 -3.69 -2.93
N GLY A 130 -1.66 -4.08 -1.76
CA GLY A 130 -0.53 -4.99 -1.63
C GLY A 130 -0.99 -6.43 -1.78
N ASP A 131 -0.06 -7.33 -2.11
CA ASP A 131 -0.23 -8.77 -2.03
C ASP A 131 0.75 -9.31 -0.97
N PRO A 132 0.29 -10.13 0.01
CA PRO A 132 -1.08 -10.62 0.18
C PRO A 132 -2.01 -9.65 0.94
N ASN A 133 -1.50 -8.64 1.62
CA ASN A 133 -2.30 -7.69 2.42
C ASN A 133 -1.72 -6.27 2.40
N GLY A 134 -2.53 -5.33 2.88
CA GLY A 134 -2.18 -3.91 2.99
C GLY A 134 -2.27 -3.16 1.66
N GLY A 135 -1.60 -2.03 1.59
CA GLY A 135 -1.58 -1.16 0.43
C GLY A 135 -0.20 -0.58 0.21
N LEU A 136 0.05 -0.23 -1.03
CA LEU A 136 1.30 0.33 -1.50
C LEU A 136 1.07 1.75 -1.95
N TYR A 137 2.05 2.62 -1.69
CA TYR A 137 1.90 4.05 -1.84
C TYR A 137 3.05 4.61 -2.66
N ASN A 138 2.72 5.55 -3.55
CA ASN A 138 3.73 6.38 -4.18
C ASN A 138 3.18 7.79 -4.39
N CYS A 139 4.04 8.80 -4.28
CA CYS A 139 3.64 10.20 -4.32
C CYS A 139 4.40 10.98 -5.37
N ALA A 140 3.70 11.90 -6.03
CA ALA A 140 4.30 12.91 -6.88
C ALA A 140 3.89 14.31 -6.42
N ASP A 141 4.89 15.19 -6.30
CA ASP A 141 4.66 16.59 -6.00
C ASP A 141 4.44 17.38 -7.29
N ILE A 142 3.36 18.15 -7.32
CA ILE A 142 2.96 18.93 -8.49
C ILE A 142 2.77 20.41 -8.15
N THR A 143 2.76 21.21 -9.21
CA THR A 143 2.30 22.60 -9.21
C THR A 143 1.27 22.75 -10.32
N PHE A 144 0.08 23.21 -9.97
CA PHE A 144 -0.99 23.40 -10.94
C PHE A 144 -0.67 24.53 -11.92
N SER A 145 -0.99 24.33 -13.20
CA SER A 145 -0.92 25.37 -14.23
C SER A 145 -1.88 25.07 -15.38
N SER A 146 -2.65 26.06 -15.80
CA SER A 146 -3.44 26.03 -17.04
C SER A 146 -2.60 25.84 -18.30
N SER A 147 -1.29 26.12 -18.23
CA SER A 147 -0.31 25.95 -19.31
C SER A 147 0.60 24.73 -19.12
N ALA A 148 0.20 23.77 -18.28
CA ALA A 148 0.99 22.57 -18.05
C ALA A 148 1.23 21.78 -19.36
N PRO A 149 2.47 21.35 -19.63
CA PRO A 149 2.76 20.53 -20.80
C PRO A 149 2.16 19.13 -20.62
N ALA A 150 1.78 18.51 -21.74
CA ALA A 150 1.48 17.09 -21.76
C ALA A 150 2.71 16.27 -21.33
N PRO A 151 2.52 15.03 -20.81
CA PRO A 151 3.63 14.10 -20.60
C PRO A 151 4.43 13.91 -21.89
N ALA A 152 5.73 13.62 -21.76
CA ALA A 152 6.56 13.30 -22.92
C ALA A 152 5.96 12.12 -23.71
N SER A 153 6.18 12.13 -25.03
CA SER A 153 5.65 11.09 -25.93
C SER A 153 6.06 9.70 -25.44
N GLY A 154 5.08 8.78 -25.37
CA GLY A 154 5.27 7.40 -24.92
C GLY A 154 5.19 7.19 -23.41
N VAL A 155 5.24 8.24 -22.57
CA VAL A 155 5.19 8.11 -21.11
C VAL A 155 3.82 7.63 -20.63
N CYS A 156 2.74 8.24 -21.12
CA CYS A 156 1.39 7.84 -20.76
C CYS A 156 0.80 6.97 -21.87
N THR A 157 1.09 5.67 -21.81
CA THR A 157 0.56 4.66 -22.72
C THR A 157 0.16 3.40 -21.95
N ASN A 158 -0.73 2.60 -22.55
CA ASN A 158 -1.09 1.29 -22.02
C ASN A 158 -0.30 0.20 -22.76
N GLY A 159 0.27 -0.73 -22.00
CA GLY A 159 0.87 -1.94 -22.51
C GLY A 159 -0.15 -2.88 -23.15
N THR A 160 0.34 -3.86 -23.91
CA THR A 160 -0.52 -4.87 -24.54
C THR A 160 -1.28 -5.66 -23.48
N GLY A 161 -2.60 -5.70 -23.57
CA GLY A 161 -3.46 -6.43 -22.64
C GLY A 161 -3.72 -5.71 -21.31
N VAL A 162 -3.24 -4.48 -21.14
CA VAL A 162 -3.57 -3.63 -19.98
C VAL A 162 -4.97 -3.04 -20.15
N ILE A 163 -5.86 -3.32 -19.21
CA ILE A 163 -7.25 -2.86 -19.21
C ILE A 163 -7.70 -2.42 -17.82
N THR A 164 -8.71 -1.55 -17.79
CA THR A 164 -9.44 -1.23 -16.56
C THR A 164 -10.66 -2.14 -16.41
N VAL A 165 -10.90 -2.61 -15.21
CA VAL A 165 -12.03 -3.47 -14.83
C VAL A 165 -12.69 -2.92 -13.56
N ASP A 166 -13.84 -3.47 -13.19
CA ASP A 166 -14.43 -3.20 -11.87
C ASP A 166 -13.46 -3.64 -10.77
N ALA A 167 -13.45 -2.90 -9.66
CA ALA A 167 -12.61 -3.21 -8.52
C ALA A 167 -12.85 -4.66 -8.05
N THR A 168 -11.78 -5.41 -7.90
CA THR A 168 -11.84 -6.84 -7.61
C THR A 168 -11.94 -7.14 -6.11
N ILE A 169 -11.70 -6.13 -5.28
CA ILE A 169 -11.90 -6.13 -3.83
C ILE A 169 -12.84 -4.96 -3.52
N SER A 170 -13.87 -5.22 -2.72
CA SER A 170 -14.80 -4.15 -2.29
C SER A 170 -14.13 -3.28 -1.23
N GLY A 171 -14.09 -1.96 -1.45
CA GLY A 171 -13.53 -1.00 -0.50
C GLY A 171 -12.46 -0.09 -1.12
N LEU A 172 -11.65 0.54 -0.25
CA LEU A 172 -10.48 1.35 -0.64
C LEU A 172 -9.38 0.45 -1.19
N ALA A 173 -8.53 0.95 -2.09
CA ALA A 173 -7.44 0.15 -2.67
C ALA A 173 -6.49 -0.45 -1.60
N ASN A 174 -6.23 0.25 -0.50
CA ASN A 174 -5.42 -0.25 0.63
C ASN A 174 -6.16 -1.27 1.53
N SER A 175 -7.46 -1.48 1.33
CA SER A 175 -8.23 -2.49 2.08
C SER A 175 -8.09 -3.84 1.39
N SER A 176 -7.39 -4.77 2.03
CA SER A 176 -7.37 -6.18 1.62
C SER A 176 -8.56 -6.89 2.26
N THR A 177 -9.37 -7.59 1.47
CA THR A 177 -10.24 -8.64 2.02
C THR A 177 -9.39 -9.90 2.14
N SER A 178 -9.18 -10.38 3.36
CA SER A 178 -8.66 -11.72 3.58
C SER A 178 -9.51 -12.70 2.76
N ALA A 179 -8.91 -13.45 1.85
CA ALA A 179 -9.59 -14.53 1.15
C ALA A 179 -10.19 -15.46 2.22
N THR A 180 -11.52 -15.51 2.32
CA THR A 180 -12.24 -16.41 3.22
C THR A 180 -11.88 -17.84 2.80
N SER A 181 -10.94 -18.46 3.49
CA SER A 181 -10.78 -19.91 3.45
C SER A 181 -12.11 -20.53 3.90
N PRO A 182 -12.68 -21.53 3.20
CA PRO A 182 -13.97 -22.10 3.56
C PRO A 182 -13.80 -22.85 4.89
N THR A 183 -14.12 -22.19 6.00
CA THR A 183 -14.24 -22.82 7.30
C THR A 183 -15.68 -23.32 7.42
N ASN A 184 -15.82 -24.63 7.35
CA ASN A 184 -17.07 -25.34 7.61
C ASN A 184 -17.67 -24.84 8.94
N SER A 185 -18.73 -24.05 8.83
CA SER A 185 -19.48 -23.59 9.99
C SER A 185 -20.40 -24.71 10.45
N ALA A 186 -19.95 -25.48 11.44
CA ALA A 186 -20.84 -26.26 12.29
C ALA A 186 -21.67 -25.27 13.14
N SER A 187 -22.98 -25.45 13.08
CA SER A 187 -23.98 -24.60 13.72
C SER A 187 -23.81 -24.54 15.25
N GLY A 188 -23.58 -23.34 15.78
CA GLY A 188 -23.60 -23.04 17.21
C GLY A 188 -24.83 -22.22 17.56
N THR A 189 -25.76 -22.83 18.30
CA THR A 189 -26.97 -22.18 18.83
C THR A 189 -26.61 -21.27 20.00
N ALA A 190 -27.18 -20.07 20.00
CA ALA A 190 -26.95 -19.00 20.97
C ALA A 190 -27.43 -19.29 22.39
N SER A 191 -26.77 -18.70 23.39
CA SER A 191 -27.41 -17.98 24.52
C SER A 191 -26.36 -17.27 25.39
N ALA A 192 -26.66 -16.02 25.76
CA ALA A 192 -26.01 -15.20 26.80
C ALA A 192 -27.13 -14.68 27.75
N PRO A 193 -26.88 -13.97 28.87
CA PRO A 193 -25.71 -13.89 29.76
C PRO A 193 -26.06 -14.09 31.27
N ALA A 194 -25.01 -13.89 32.09
CA ALA A 194 -24.85 -13.83 33.55
C ALA A 194 -26.01 -13.42 34.48
N SER A 195 -25.98 -13.93 35.73
CA SER A 195 -25.79 -13.17 36.99
C SER A 195 -26.12 -14.04 38.22
N THR A 196 -25.22 -14.21 39.19
CA THR A 196 -25.59 -14.31 40.63
C THR A 196 -24.38 -14.04 41.53
N SER A 197 -24.60 -13.21 42.55
CA SER A 197 -23.69 -12.71 43.58
C SER A 197 -23.76 -13.53 44.88
N THR A 198 -22.63 -13.78 45.54
CA THR A 198 -22.53 -13.98 47.02
C THR A 198 -21.03 -13.89 47.42
N THR A 199 -20.55 -12.81 48.04
CA THR A 199 -20.40 -12.52 49.49
C THR A 199 -19.57 -13.56 50.28
N GLY A 200 -18.43 -13.14 50.86
CA GLY A 200 -17.81 -13.86 52.00
C GLY A 200 -16.30 -13.71 52.23
N ALA A 201 -15.93 -12.70 53.03
CA ALA A 201 -14.86 -12.64 54.05
C ALA A 201 -13.37 -13.05 53.77
N ALA A 202 -12.50 -12.03 53.88
CA ALA A 202 -11.26 -11.88 54.67
C ALA A 202 -10.35 -13.08 55.01
N VAL A 203 -9.01 -12.91 54.83
CA VAL A 203 -7.97 -12.73 55.88
C VAL A 203 -6.55 -13.00 55.29
N GLU A 204 -5.70 -11.97 55.41
CA GLU A 204 -4.24 -11.85 55.60
C GLU A 204 -3.17 -12.98 55.40
N ARG A 205 -2.10 -12.56 54.69
CA ARG A 205 -0.62 -12.62 54.93
C ARG A 205 0.21 -13.91 54.74
N ILE A 206 1.49 -13.67 54.37
CA ILE A 206 2.79 -14.40 54.56
C ILE A 206 3.44 -14.78 53.20
N SER A 207 4.50 -14.10 52.74
CA SER A 207 5.95 -14.19 53.08
C SER A 207 6.72 -15.27 52.30
N GLY A 208 7.81 -14.86 51.61
CA GLY A 208 8.93 -15.68 51.10
C GLY A 208 8.62 -16.53 49.86
N GLY A 209 9.46 -16.69 48.84
CA GLY A 209 10.86 -16.35 48.60
C GLY A 209 11.38 -17.14 47.37
N MET A 210 12.56 -16.75 46.88
CA MET A 210 13.51 -17.51 46.04
C MET A 210 13.27 -17.72 44.52
N THR A 211 13.98 -16.86 43.76
CA THR A 211 15.01 -17.18 42.74
C THR A 211 14.78 -18.29 41.70
N ALA A 212 14.86 -17.91 40.42
CA ALA A 212 15.80 -18.51 39.46
C ALA A 212 16.05 -17.55 38.28
N VAL A 213 17.26 -17.01 38.23
CA VAL A 213 17.84 -16.30 37.08
C VAL A 213 18.48 -17.36 36.18
N VAL A 214 18.13 -17.38 34.90
CA VAL A 214 18.87 -18.13 33.89
C VAL A 214 19.35 -17.14 32.84
N VAL A 215 20.65 -16.86 32.88
CA VAL A 215 21.42 -16.11 31.88
C VAL A 215 22.13 -17.12 30.99
N PHE A 216 21.84 -17.07 29.70
CA PHE A 216 22.72 -17.50 28.60
C PHE A 216 22.50 -16.43 27.52
N GLY A 217 23.47 -15.68 27.03
CA GLY A 217 24.86 -16.00 26.75
C GLY A 217 25.08 -15.66 25.27
N LEU A 218 25.71 -14.50 25.03
CA LEU A 218 25.99 -13.89 23.73
C LEU A 218 26.75 -14.82 22.76
N MET A 219 26.40 -14.77 21.47
CA MET A 219 27.37 -14.85 20.38
C MET A 219 26.95 -13.93 19.23
N SER A 220 27.64 -12.80 19.10
CA SER A 220 27.70 -12.00 17.88
C SER A 220 28.59 -12.73 16.86
N PHE A 221 28.12 -12.87 15.61
CA PHE A 221 28.98 -13.22 14.49
C PHE A 221 28.94 -12.07 13.47
N VAL A 222 30.05 -11.34 13.42
CA VAL A 222 30.38 -10.37 12.39
C VAL A 222 30.95 -11.18 11.21
N LEU A 223 30.40 -11.00 10.02
CA LEU A 223 31.03 -11.43 8.78
C LEU A 223 31.17 -10.20 7.88
N LEU A 224 32.37 -9.64 7.91
CA LEU A 224 32.97 -8.89 6.81
C LEU A 224 33.29 -9.90 5.71
N PHE A 225 32.73 -9.69 4.52
CA PHE A 225 33.43 -9.61 3.23
C PHE A 225 32.49 -8.94 2.22
#